data_AF-V4AHA4-F1
#
_entry.id   AF-V4AHA4-F1
#
_cell.length_a   1.000
_cell.length_b   1.000
_cell.length_c   1.000
_cell.angle_alpha   90.00
_cell.angle_beta   90.00
_cell.angle_gamma   90.00
#
_symmetry.space_group_name_H-M   'P 1'
#
loop_
_entity.id
_entity.type
_entity.pdbx_description
1 polymer ?
#
loop_
_entity_poly.entity_id
_entity_poly.type
_entity_poly.pdbx_seq_one_letter_code
_entity_poly.pdbx_strand_id
1 'polypeptide(L)'
;FPFLSLLKGYSIRNDFPADIIAGLTVGIMHIPQGMAYGQLSTLPPVYGLYVSFFPVLVYFFFGSSKHVSVGTFAVVSLMVGSVVDKGLASKGLNSIDDELLRTQLGFAMAVTFAVGAIQLLMGMVRLGFVTVYLSDPLISGFTTGAACHVFTSQIKHIFGVAVNRYNGPFKLIYSYRDFFKNIPTTNFAALIGSAICILVLVLVKELINNNPRIKPKLKMPVPIELIVVIIGTLVSEFSRLNEVYDVNIVGDVPVG
;
A
#
# COMPACT_ATOMS: atom_id res chain seq x y z
N PHE A 1 -18.46 8.27 24.27
CA PHE A 1 -17.31 7.96 23.40
C PHE A 1 -17.02 6.47 23.43
N PRO A 2 -16.89 5.81 22.27
CA PRO A 2 -16.68 4.36 22.16
C PRO A 2 -15.38 3.87 22.82
N PHE A 3 -14.34 4.73 22.85
CA PHE A 3 -13.10 4.47 23.55
C PHE A 3 -13.30 4.11 25.04
N LEU A 4 -14.16 4.84 25.76
CA LEU A 4 -14.40 4.58 27.19
C LEU A 4 -15.14 3.25 27.43
N SER A 5 -16.05 2.84 26.55
CA SER A 5 -16.69 1.52 26.66
C SER A 5 -15.70 0.39 26.41
N LEU A 6 -14.79 0.58 25.44
CA LEU A 6 -13.71 -0.37 25.15
C LEU A 6 -12.76 -0.52 26.33
N LEU A 7 -12.34 0.59 26.94
CA LEU A 7 -11.44 0.59 28.09
C LEU A 7 -12.07 -0.05 29.34
N LYS A 8 -13.37 0.18 29.57
CA LYS A 8 -14.10 -0.39 30.72
C LYS A 8 -14.26 -1.91 30.65
N GLY A 9 -14.31 -2.49 29.45
CA GLY A 9 -14.40 -3.94 29.25
C GLY A 9 -13.06 -4.64 29.06
N TYR A 10 -11.94 -3.92 29.18
CA TYR A 10 -10.62 -4.43 28.81
C TYR A 10 -9.95 -5.19 29.96
N SER A 11 -9.58 -6.46 29.71
CA SER A 11 -8.90 -7.28 30.71
C SER A 11 -7.39 -7.19 30.55
N ILE A 12 -6.76 -6.26 31.29
CA ILE A 12 -5.32 -5.94 31.19
C ILE A 12 -4.44 -7.20 31.30
N ARG A 13 -4.82 -8.17 32.12
CA ARG A 13 -3.99 -9.35 32.38
C ARG A 13 -3.96 -10.37 31.24
N ASN A 14 -5.04 -10.46 30.44
CA ASN A 14 -5.18 -11.46 29.39
C ASN A 14 -5.00 -10.86 27.99
N ASP A 15 -5.54 -9.66 27.75
CA ASP A 15 -5.58 -9.05 26.42
C ASP A 15 -4.29 -8.27 26.10
N PHE A 16 -3.67 -7.62 27.09
CA PHE A 16 -2.46 -6.80 26.90
C PHE A 16 -1.28 -7.52 26.21
N PRO A 17 -0.86 -8.72 26.63
CA PRO A 17 0.26 -9.39 25.94
C PRO A 17 -0.10 -9.79 24.51
N ALA A 18 -1.36 -10.14 24.25
CA ALA A 18 -1.82 -10.50 22.91
C ALA A 18 -1.88 -9.28 21.99
N ASP A 19 -2.39 -8.15 22.49
CA ASP A 19 -2.50 -6.88 21.76
C ASP A 19 -1.13 -6.27 21.46
N ILE A 20 -0.13 -6.40 22.36
CA ILE A 20 1.25 -5.98 22.06
C ILE A 20 1.83 -6.78 20.90
N ILE A 21 1.69 -8.11 20.93
CA ILE A 21 2.22 -8.97 19.87
C ILE A 21 1.50 -8.68 18.54
N ALA A 22 0.17 -8.54 18.56
CA ALA A 22 -0.62 -8.21 17.38
C ALA A 22 -0.27 -6.82 16.84
N GLY A 23 -0.18 -5.80 17.69
CA GLY A 23 0.18 -4.43 17.30
C GLY A 23 1.59 -4.35 16.72
N LEU A 24 2.57 -5.02 17.32
CA LEU A 24 3.93 -5.10 16.78
C LEU A 24 3.94 -5.80 15.41
N THR A 25 3.20 -6.90 15.26
CA THR A 25 3.12 -7.64 13.99
C THR A 25 2.47 -6.78 12.89
N VAL A 26 1.36 -6.10 13.19
CA VAL A 26 0.66 -5.21 12.24
C VAL A 26 1.50 -4.00 11.89
N GLY A 27 2.16 -3.37 12.87
CA GLY A 27 3.08 -2.25 12.65
C GLY A 27 4.24 -2.63 11.74
N ILE A 28 4.84 -3.80 11.95
CA ILE A 28 5.90 -4.33 11.08
C ILE A 28 5.41 -4.53 9.64
N MET A 29 4.19 -5.04 9.43
CA MET A 29 3.63 -5.22 8.08
C MET A 29 3.29 -3.88 7.41
N HIS A 30 2.83 -2.88 8.18
CA HIS A 30 2.45 -1.56 7.66
C HIS A 30 3.62 -0.77 7.05
N ILE A 31 4.87 -1.00 7.50
CA ILE A 31 6.04 -0.26 7.01
C ILE A 31 6.28 -0.50 5.52
N PRO A 32 6.55 -1.74 5.04
CA PRO A 32 6.78 -1.98 3.62
C PRO A 32 5.52 -1.77 2.78
N GLN A 33 4.34 -2.14 3.30
CA GLN A 33 3.07 -1.96 2.60
C GLN A 33 2.77 -0.47 2.38
N GLY A 34 2.97 0.37 3.40
CA GLY A 34 2.78 1.82 3.32
C GLY A 34 3.69 2.45 2.28
N MET A 35 4.99 2.11 2.27
CA MET A 35 5.94 2.63 1.29
C MET A 35 5.54 2.28 -0.15
N ALA A 36 5.20 1.01 -0.40
CA ALA A 36 4.80 0.55 -1.72
C ALA A 36 3.52 1.26 -2.22
N TYR A 37 2.55 1.46 -1.32
CA TYR A 37 1.30 2.15 -1.65
C TYR A 37 1.47 3.66 -1.84
N GLY A 38 2.40 4.31 -1.14
CA GLY A 38 2.81 5.69 -1.41
C GLY A 38 3.33 5.87 -2.85
N GLN A 39 4.17 4.95 -3.31
CA GLN A 39 4.69 4.99 -4.69
C GLN A 39 3.59 4.78 -5.75
N LEU A 40 2.57 3.98 -5.44
CA LEU A 40 1.42 3.81 -6.35
C LEU A 40 0.63 5.10 -6.55
N SER A 41 0.55 5.96 -5.53
CA SER A 41 -0.13 7.25 -5.60
C SER A 41 0.72 8.38 -6.21
N THR A 42 1.84 8.07 -6.87
CA THR A 42 2.82 9.03 -7.44
C THR A 42 3.50 9.92 -6.44
N LEU A 43 3.49 9.53 -5.16
CA LEU A 43 4.13 10.28 -4.10
C LEU A 43 5.38 9.55 -3.62
N PRO A 44 6.32 10.28 -3.00
CA PRO A 44 7.41 9.65 -2.28
C PRO A 44 6.90 8.63 -1.24
N PRO A 45 7.59 7.49 -1.05
CA PRO A 45 7.19 6.43 -0.11
C PRO A 45 6.92 6.92 1.33
N VAL A 46 7.59 8.01 1.75
CA VAL A 46 7.45 8.62 3.08
C VAL A 46 6.00 9.00 3.40
N TYR A 47 5.27 9.52 2.40
CA TYR A 47 3.87 9.90 2.59
C TYR A 47 2.98 8.69 2.84
N GLY A 48 3.35 7.52 2.32
CA GLY A 48 2.69 6.26 2.66
C GLY A 48 2.86 5.88 4.13
N LEU A 49 4.04 6.14 4.72
CA LEU A 49 4.29 5.93 6.16
C LEU A 49 3.46 6.90 7.02
N TYR A 50 3.34 8.16 6.62
CA TYR A 50 2.49 9.13 7.33
C TYR A 50 1.02 8.70 7.34
N VAL A 51 0.50 8.18 6.21
CA VAL A 51 -0.86 7.66 6.11
C VAL A 51 -1.05 6.37 6.93
N SER A 52 0.00 5.59 7.16
CA SER A 52 -0.08 4.43 8.06
C SER A 52 -0.01 4.78 9.55
N PHE A 53 0.47 5.99 9.91
CA PHE A 53 0.66 6.41 11.31
C PHE A 53 -0.47 7.30 11.84
N PHE A 54 -0.72 8.44 11.21
CA PHE A 54 -1.64 9.46 11.75
C PHE A 54 -3.11 8.99 11.82
N PRO A 55 -3.68 8.34 10.79
CA PRO A 55 -5.07 7.87 10.84
C PRO A 55 -5.33 6.84 11.95
N VAL A 56 -4.35 6.01 12.31
CA VAL A 56 -4.47 5.03 13.40
C VAL A 56 -4.65 5.75 14.74
N LEU A 57 -3.89 6.83 14.98
CA LEU A 57 -4.03 7.65 16.19
C LEU A 57 -5.41 8.30 16.28
N VAL A 58 -5.94 8.79 15.17
CA VAL A 58 -7.31 9.36 15.14
C VAL A 58 -8.34 8.25 15.38
N TYR A 59 -8.19 7.09 14.74
CA TYR A 59 -9.10 5.96 14.90
C TYR A 59 -9.09 5.40 16.33
N PHE A 60 -7.98 5.48 17.06
CA PHE A 60 -7.92 5.08 18.48
C PHE A 60 -8.95 5.83 19.35
N PHE A 61 -9.17 7.13 19.12
CA PHE A 61 -10.11 7.93 19.90
C PHE A 61 -11.57 7.76 19.48
N PHE A 62 -11.81 7.64 18.17
CA PHE A 62 -13.16 7.67 17.59
C PHE A 62 -13.68 6.30 17.14
N GLY A 63 -12.83 5.29 17.05
CA GLY A 63 -13.14 3.97 16.55
C GLY A 63 -14.05 3.18 17.48
N SER A 64 -14.94 2.39 16.88
CA SER A 64 -15.86 1.50 17.59
C SER A 64 -15.35 0.06 17.69
N SER A 65 -14.47 -0.37 16.79
CA SER A 65 -14.04 -1.76 16.66
C SER A 65 -12.58 -1.96 17.06
N LYS A 66 -12.32 -2.84 18.02
CA LYS A 66 -10.99 -3.12 18.59
C LYS A 66 -10.00 -3.84 17.67
N HIS A 67 -10.49 -4.59 16.70
CA HIS A 67 -9.66 -5.42 15.82
C HIS A 67 -9.34 -4.76 14.47
N VAL A 68 -9.93 -3.61 14.18
CA VAL A 68 -9.74 -2.93 12.90
C VAL A 68 -8.52 -2.03 13.01
N SER A 69 -7.54 -2.25 12.13
CA SER A 69 -6.41 -1.36 11.91
C SER A 69 -6.67 -0.56 10.64
N VAL A 70 -6.62 0.77 10.74
CA VAL A 70 -6.75 1.67 9.58
C VAL A 70 -5.37 1.93 9.01
N GLY A 71 -5.24 1.96 7.68
CA GLY A 71 -3.95 2.19 7.06
C GLY A 71 -4.07 2.48 5.57
N THR A 72 -2.95 2.30 4.87
CA THR A 72 -2.89 2.46 3.42
C THR A 72 -3.59 1.31 2.69
N PHE A 73 -4.22 1.62 1.55
CA PHE A 73 -4.91 0.63 0.73
C PHE A 73 -4.54 0.80 -0.75
N ALA A 74 -4.27 -0.31 -1.44
CA ALA A 74 -3.74 -0.29 -2.80
C ALA A 74 -4.67 0.43 -3.80
N VAL A 75 -5.97 0.16 -3.73
CA VAL A 75 -6.97 0.71 -4.67
C VAL A 75 -7.13 2.21 -4.48
N VAL A 76 -7.22 2.66 -3.22
CA VAL A 76 -7.32 4.09 -2.89
C VAL A 76 -6.06 4.81 -3.37
N SER A 77 -4.88 4.20 -3.20
CA SER A 77 -3.61 4.76 -3.67
C SER A 77 -3.57 4.92 -5.18
N LEU A 78 -4.07 3.93 -5.94
CA LEU A 78 -4.21 4.04 -7.40
C LEU A 78 -5.22 5.11 -7.82
N MET A 79 -6.33 5.25 -7.11
CA MET A 79 -7.35 6.27 -7.38
C MET A 79 -6.78 7.67 -7.16
N VAL A 80 -6.12 7.91 -6.02
CA VAL A 80 -5.43 9.18 -5.74
C VAL A 80 -4.37 9.47 -6.80
N GLY A 81 -3.53 8.47 -7.13
CA GLY A 81 -2.52 8.61 -8.19
C GLY A 81 -3.12 9.01 -9.54
N SER A 82 -4.28 8.46 -9.91
CA SER A 82 -4.96 8.85 -11.16
C SER A 82 -5.46 10.30 -11.17
N VAL A 83 -5.83 10.85 -10.02
CA VAL A 83 -6.24 12.25 -9.90
C VAL A 83 -5.02 13.17 -9.94
N VAL A 84 -3.94 12.79 -9.27
CA VAL A 84 -2.66 13.50 -9.32
C VAL A 84 -2.10 13.54 -10.74
N ASP A 85 -2.09 12.40 -11.45
CA ASP A 85 -1.64 12.29 -12.84
C ASP A 85 -2.46 13.20 -13.78
N LYS A 86 -3.79 13.26 -13.59
CA LYS A 86 -4.67 14.16 -14.37
C LYS A 86 -4.45 15.63 -14.04
N GLY A 87 -4.31 15.96 -12.76
CA GLY A 87 -4.05 17.33 -12.31
C GLY A 87 -2.72 17.86 -12.83
N LEU A 88 -1.70 17.00 -12.87
CA LEU A 88 -0.39 17.34 -13.43
C LEU A 88 -0.45 17.55 -14.95
N ALA A 89 -1.11 16.65 -15.67
CA ALA A 89 -1.32 16.81 -17.12
C ALA A 89 -2.04 18.11 -17.48
N SER A 90 -2.96 18.57 -16.62
CA SER A 90 -3.68 19.84 -16.81
C SER A 90 -2.81 21.08 -16.60
N LYS A 91 -1.77 21.02 -15.76
CA LYS A 91 -0.91 22.18 -15.47
C LYS A 91 0.25 22.34 -16.46
N GLY A 92 0.58 21.33 -17.26
CA GLY A 92 1.64 21.41 -18.29
C GLY A 92 3.01 21.82 -17.73
N LEU A 93 3.32 21.44 -16.48
CA LEU A 93 4.55 21.82 -15.79
C LEU A 93 5.78 21.15 -16.43
N ASN A 94 6.68 21.97 -16.96
CA ASN A 94 8.03 21.57 -17.36
C ASN A 94 8.97 21.68 -16.14
N SER A 95 9.02 20.61 -15.35
CA SER A 95 10.20 20.12 -14.61
C SER A 95 11.05 21.14 -13.83
N ILE A 96 10.61 21.44 -12.60
CA ILE A 96 11.53 21.57 -11.44
C ILE A 96 11.03 20.51 -10.43
N ASP A 97 11.88 19.56 -10.04
CA ASP A 97 11.48 18.39 -9.24
C ASP A 97 10.75 18.76 -7.94
N ASP A 98 11.17 19.86 -7.29
CA ASP A 98 10.52 20.37 -6.08
C ASP A 98 9.12 20.94 -6.34
N GLU A 99 8.92 21.64 -7.46
CA GLU A 99 7.61 22.20 -7.81
C GLU A 99 6.63 21.09 -8.23
N LEU A 100 7.14 20.08 -8.92
CA LEU A 100 6.40 18.88 -9.28
C LEU A 100 5.89 18.17 -8.03
N LEU A 101 6.78 17.89 -7.08
CA LEU A 101 6.44 17.20 -5.83
C LEU A 101 5.43 18.01 -5.00
N ARG A 102 5.63 19.33 -4.86
CA ARG A 102 4.67 20.22 -4.18
C ARG A 102 3.29 20.19 -4.83
N THR A 103 3.25 20.17 -6.17
CA THR A 103 2.00 20.11 -6.92
C THR A 103 1.30 18.77 -6.76
N GLN A 104 2.04 17.65 -6.85
CA GLN A 104 1.50 16.30 -6.63
C GLN A 104 0.91 16.16 -5.23
N LEU A 105 1.62 16.64 -4.21
CA LEU A 105 1.12 16.69 -2.84
C LEU A 105 -0.10 17.58 -2.69
N GLY A 106 -0.10 18.76 -3.31
CA GLY A 106 -1.23 19.67 -3.29
C GLY A 106 -2.52 19.00 -3.78
N PHE A 107 -2.44 18.27 -4.91
CA PHE A 107 -3.59 17.52 -5.43
C PHE A 107 -4.00 16.37 -4.50
N ALA A 108 -3.03 15.58 -4.00
CA ALA A 108 -3.33 14.48 -3.09
C ALA A 108 -3.99 14.96 -1.78
N MET A 109 -3.50 16.05 -1.19
CA MET A 109 -4.06 16.67 0.00
C MET A 109 -5.46 17.23 -0.26
N ALA A 110 -5.67 17.93 -1.38
CA ALA A 110 -6.97 18.49 -1.73
C ALA A 110 -8.03 17.39 -1.90
N VAL A 111 -7.70 16.30 -2.59
CA VAL A 111 -8.60 15.15 -2.76
C VAL A 111 -8.89 14.48 -1.41
N THR A 112 -7.86 14.25 -0.60
CA THR A 112 -8.02 13.62 0.71
C THR A 112 -8.88 14.46 1.65
N PHE A 113 -8.67 15.78 1.66
CA PHE A 113 -9.46 16.72 2.43
C PHE A 113 -10.93 16.75 1.96
N ALA A 114 -11.17 16.83 0.64
CA ALA A 114 -12.51 16.81 0.08
C ALA A 114 -13.25 15.50 0.42
N VAL A 115 -12.58 14.35 0.29
CA VAL A 115 -13.13 13.05 0.67
C VAL A 115 -13.44 13.00 2.16
N GLY A 116 -12.56 13.50 3.02
CA GLY A 116 -12.79 13.59 4.47
C GLY A 116 -14.00 14.47 4.83
N ALA A 117 -14.15 15.62 4.18
CA ALA A 117 -15.29 16.50 4.37
C ALA A 117 -16.61 15.84 3.92
N ILE A 118 -16.61 15.15 2.78
CA ILE A 118 -17.76 14.39 2.30
C ILE A 118 -18.08 13.24 3.25
N GLN A 119 -17.08 12.51 3.77
CA GLN A 119 -17.27 11.45 4.76
C GLN A 119 -17.87 11.97 6.06
N LEU A 120 -17.44 13.14 6.55
CA LEU A 120 -18.05 13.79 7.71
C LEU A 120 -19.51 14.17 7.46
N LEU A 121 -19.82 14.78 6.30
CA LEU A 121 -21.18 15.10 5.89
C LEU A 121 -22.07 13.86 5.81
N MET A 122 -21.60 12.80 5.16
CA MET A 122 -22.32 11.52 5.09
C MET A 122 -22.54 10.90 6.48
N GLY A 123 -21.55 11.03 7.37
CA GLY A 123 -21.66 10.62 8.77
C GLY A 123 -22.72 11.40 9.54
N MET A 124 -22.81 12.72 9.34
CA MET A 124 -23.83 13.58 9.96
C MET A 124 -25.24 13.21 9.50
N VAL A 125 -25.41 12.88 8.21
CA VAL A 125 -26.70 12.41 7.64
C VAL A 125 -26.96 10.93 7.97
N ARG A 126 -26.04 10.25 8.67
CA ARG A 126 -26.11 8.82 9.04
C ARG A 126 -26.30 7.90 7.82
N LEU A 127 -25.69 8.25 6.69
CA LEU A 127 -25.73 7.44 5.46
C LEU A 127 -24.96 6.11 5.57
N GLY A 128 -24.44 5.76 6.76
CA GLY A 128 -23.85 4.45 7.03
C GLY A 128 -24.83 3.29 6.79
N PHE A 129 -26.15 3.52 6.77
CA PHE A 129 -27.10 2.46 6.40
C PHE A 129 -26.94 2.00 4.95
N VAL A 130 -26.47 2.88 4.05
CA VAL A 130 -26.34 2.59 2.61
C VAL A 130 -25.31 1.48 2.35
N THR A 131 -24.29 1.37 3.21
CA THR A 131 -23.28 0.31 3.06
C THR A 131 -23.84 -1.09 3.31
N VAL A 132 -24.94 -1.21 4.06
CA VAL A 132 -25.66 -2.47 4.29
C VAL A 132 -26.42 -2.93 3.04
N TYR A 133 -26.71 -2.03 2.09
CA TYR A 133 -27.41 -2.34 0.84
C TYR A 133 -26.47 -2.73 -0.30
N LEU A 134 -25.15 -2.65 -0.11
CA LEU A 134 -24.19 -3.14 -1.10
C LEU A 134 -24.20 -4.67 -1.06
N SER A 135 -24.60 -5.29 -2.17
CA SER A 135 -24.67 -6.75 -2.27
C SER A 135 -23.28 -7.38 -2.28
N ASP A 136 -23.14 -8.57 -1.70
CA ASP A 136 -21.87 -9.32 -1.72
C ASP A 136 -21.30 -9.52 -3.14
N PRO A 137 -22.12 -9.81 -4.18
CA PRO A 137 -21.62 -9.89 -5.56
C PRO A 137 -21.03 -8.57 -6.08
N LEU A 138 -21.60 -7.43 -5.70
CA LEU A 138 -21.10 -6.11 -6.09
C LEU A 138 -19.72 -5.84 -5.46
N ILE A 139 -19.58 -6.11 -4.16
CA ILE A 139 -18.32 -5.92 -3.44
C ILE A 139 -17.25 -6.88 -3.97
N SER A 140 -17.62 -8.14 -4.22
CA SER A 140 -16.74 -9.14 -4.81
C SER A 140 -16.26 -8.71 -6.20
N GLY A 141 -17.18 -8.34 -7.10
CA GLY A 141 -16.84 -7.89 -8.45
C GLY A 141 -15.96 -6.63 -8.46
N PHE A 142 -16.27 -5.66 -7.61
CA PHE A 142 -15.42 -4.47 -7.43
C PHE A 142 -14.02 -4.84 -6.95
N THR A 143 -13.91 -5.71 -5.93
CA THR A 143 -12.63 -6.12 -5.35
C THR A 143 -11.79 -6.91 -6.34
N THR A 144 -12.40 -7.80 -7.13
CA THR A 144 -11.69 -8.54 -8.19
C THR A 144 -11.20 -7.61 -9.29
N GLY A 145 -12.02 -6.66 -9.75
CA GLY A 145 -11.60 -5.67 -10.75
C GLY A 145 -10.47 -4.78 -10.24
N ALA A 146 -10.58 -4.32 -8.99
CA ALA A 146 -9.53 -3.61 -8.28
C ALA A 146 -8.24 -4.42 -8.18
N ALA A 147 -8.31 -5.71 -7.85
CA ALA A 147 -7.16 -6.59 -7.78
C ALA A 147 -6.45 -6.72 -9.14
N CYS A 148 -7.20 -6.84 -10.24
CA CYS A 148 -6.62 -6.79 -11.59
C CYS A 148 -5.88 -5.48 -11.86
N HIS A 149 -6.46 -4.34 -11.48
CA HIS A 149 -5.81 -3.03 -11.63
C HIS A 149 -4.53 -2.90 -10.80
N VAL A 150 -4.55 -3.37 -9.55
CA VAL A 150 -3.37 -3.39 -8.67
C VAL A 150 -2.30 -4.29 -9.27
N PHE A 151 -2.66 -5.50 -9.67
CA PHE A 151 -1.74 -6.46 -10.30
C PHE A 151 -1.07 -5.86 -11.54
N THR A 152 -1.84 -5.30 -12.48
CA THR A 152 -1.30 -4.65 -13.68
C THR A 152 -0.33 -3.52 -13.33
N SER A 153 -0.61 -2.75 -12.27
CA SER A 153 0.31 -1.68 -11.82
C SER A 153 1.61 -2.21 -11.22
N GLN A 154 1.65 -3.45 -10.71
CA GLN A 154 2.86 -4.06 -10.16
C GLN A 154 3.74 -4.72 -11.22
N ILE A 155 3.16 -5.20 -12.32
CA ILE A 155 3.92 -5.90 -13.39
C ILE A 155 5.13 -5.08 -13.86
N LYS A 156 4.96 -3.78 -14.09
CA LYS A 156 6.07 -2.91 -14.54
C LYS A 156 7.25 -2.89 -13.55
N HIS A 157 6.98 -2.99 -12.24
CA HIS A 157 8.01 -2.99 -11.20
C HIS A 157 8.74 -4.34 -11.12
N ILE A 158 8.02 -5.44 -11.32
CA ILE A 158 8.59 -6.81 -11.36
C ILE A 158 9.59 -6.94 -12.52
N PHE A 159 9.23 -6.45 -13.70
CA PHE A 159 10.10 -6.52 -14.89
C PHE A 159 11.12 -5.36 -14.96
N GLY A 160 11.01 -4.36 -14.09
CA GLY A 160 11.88 -3.17 -14.12
C GLY A 160 11.75 -2.35 -15.41
N VAL A 161 10.57 -2.35 -16.04
CA VAL A 161 10.33 -1.68 -17.33
C VAL A 161 9.56 -0.38 -17.12
N ALA A 162 9.96 0.69 -17.80
CA ALA A 162 9.21 1.93 -17.86
C ALA A 162 7.95 1.77 -18.74
N VAL A 163 6.78 1.92 -18.15
CA VAL A 163 5.48 1.88 -18.85
C VAL A 163 4.75 3.19 -18.61
N ASN A 164 4.27 3.80 -19.70
CA ASN A 164 3.51 5.04 -19.63
C ASN A 164 2.23 4.87 -18.81
N ARG A 165 1.87 5.92 -18.07
CA ARG A 165 0.64 5.95 -17.30
C ARG A 165 -0.50 6.45 -18.18
N TYR A 166 -1.49 5.58 -18.39
CA TYR A 166 -2.72 5.94 -19.10
C TYR A 166 -3.82 6.34 -18.12
N ASN A 167 -4.73 7.21 -18.56
CA ASN A 167 -5.92 7.61 -17.82
C ASN A 167 -7.15 7.45 -18.72
N GLY A 168 -8.29 7.03 -18.15
CA GLY A 168 -9.54 6.87 -18.88
C GLY A 168 -10.00 5.41 -19.10
N PRO A 169 -11.05 5.20 -19.90
CA PRO A 169 -11.57 3.86 -20.20
C PRO A 169 -10.52 3.04 -20.96
N PHE A 170 -10.54 1.72 -20.77
CA PHE A 170 -9.59 0.78 -21.38
C PHE A 170 -8.10 1.01 -21.03
N LYS A 171 -7.80 1.77 -19.96
CA LYS A 171 -6.44 1.98 -19.43
C LYS A 171 -5.60 0.69 -19.38
N LEU A 172 -6.19 -0.41 -18.92
CA LEU A 172 -5.50 -1.70 -18.82
C LEU A 172 -4.98 -2.19 -20.18
N ILE A 173 -5.79 -2.08 -21.23
CA ILE A 173 -5.42 -2.52 -22.58
C ILE A 173 -4.23 -1.72 -23.09
N TYR A 174 -4.26 -0.38 -22.93
CA TYR A 174 -3.14 0.48 -23.31
C TYR A 174 -1.88 0.18 -22.50
N SER A 175 -2.00 -0.04 -21.19
CA SER A 175 -0.88 -0.43 -20.33
C SER A 175 -0.26 -1.78 -20.74
N TYR A 176 -1.06 -2.78 -21.09
CA TYR A 176 -0.54 -4.06 -21.57
C TYR A 176 0.11 -3.95 -22.95
N ARG A 177 -0.47 -3.17 -23.87
CA ARG A 177 0.14 -2.90 -25.18
C ARG A 177 1.55 -2.32 -25.04
N ASP A 178 1.71 -1.30 -24.20
CA ASP A 178 3.02 -0.68 -23.96
C ASP A 178 3.96 -1.60 -23.20
N PHE A 179 3.46 -2.38 -22.24
CA PHE A 179 4.25 -3.38 -21.54
C PHE A 179 4.85 -4.41 -22.52
N PHE A 180 4.04 -4.99 -23.41
CA PHE A 180 4.54 -5.94 -24.41
C PHE A 180 5.50 -5.29 -25.41
N LYS A 181 5.32 -4.01 -25.71
CA LYS A 181 6.26 -3.26 -26.57
C LYS A 181 7.62 -3.06 -25.90
N ASN A 182 7.63 -2.80 -24.59
CA ASN A 182 8.85 -2.53 -23.82
C ASN A 182 9.40 -3.78 -23.11
N ILE A 183 8.84 -4.97 -23.34
CA ILE A 183 9.36 -6.22 -22.77
C ILE A 183 10.85 -6.49 -23.11
N PRO A 184 11.41 -6.06 -24.27
CA PRO A 184 12.82 -6.30 -24.55
C PRO A 184 13.76 -5.43 -23.68
N THR A 185 13.27 -4.33 -23.09
CA THR A 185 14.06 -3.47 -22.20
C THR A 185 13.95 -3.90 -20.73
N THR A 186 13.62 -5.18 -20.50
CA THR A 186 13.47 -5.75 -19.15
C THR A 186 14.82 -5.76 -18.43
N ASN A 187 14.80 -5.33 -17.17
CA ASN A 187 15.94 -5.47 -16.29
C ASN A 187 15.95 -6.88 -15.67
N PHE A 188 16.87 -7.72 -16.12
CA PHE A 188 16.98 -9.10 -15.65
C PHE A 188 17.29 -9.22 -14.16
N ALA A 189 18.06 -8.29 -13.59
CA ALA A 189 18.36 -8.30 -12.15
C ALA A 189 17.09 -8.03 -11.33
N ALA A 190 16.27 -7.05 -11.74
CA ALA A 190 14.98 -6.77 -11.12
C ALA A 190 14.00 -7.96 -11.27
N LEU A 191 13.97 -8.61 -12.43
CA LEU A 191 13.11 -9.77 -12.68
C LEU A 191 13.49 -10.98 -11.82
N ILE A 192 14.78 -11.32 -11.75
CA ILE A 192 15.26 -12.44 -10.94
C ILE A 192 15.06 -12.14 -9.45
N GLY A 193 15.41 -10.92 -9.01
CA GLY A 193 15.22 -10.49 -7.63
C GLY A 193 13.75 -10.57 -7.21
N SER A 194 12.84 -10.02 -8.01
CA SER A 194 11.40 -10.07 -7.74
C SER A 194 10.84 -11.50 -7.77
N ALA A 195 11.29 -12.35 -8.69
CA ALA A 195 10.89 -13.76 -8.74
C ALA A 195 11.34 -14.53 -7.48
N ILE A 196 12.57 -14.32 -7.01
CA ILE A 196 13.08 -14.91 -5.77
C ILE A 196 12.28 -14.39 -4.57
N CYS A 197 12.05 -13.08 -4.48
CA CYS A 197 11.26 -12.50 -3.40
C CYS A 197 9.83 -13.06 -3.36
N ILE A 198 9.14 -13.14 -4.50
CA ILE A 198 7.80 -13.72 -4.60
C ILE A 198 7.82 -15.19 -4.18
N LEU A 199 8.78 -15.97 -4.66
CA LEU A 199 8.93 -17.38 -4.29
C LEU A 199 9.11 -17.55 -2.79
N VAL A 200 10.04 -16.81 -2.17
CA VAL A 200 10.28 -16.86 -0.72
C VAL A 200 9.04 -16.46 0.07
N LEU A 201 8.35 -15.39 -0.33
CA LEU A 201 7.12 -14.93 0.31
C LEU A 201 6.03 -16.00 0.26
N VAL A 202 5.79 -16.60 -0.91
CA VAL A 202 4.79 -17.65 -1.09
C VAL A 202 5.15 -18.91 -0.30
N LEU A 203 6.40 -19.36 -0.37
CA LEU A 203 6.85 -20.55 0.35
C LEU A 203 6.71 -20.38 1.86
N VAL A 204 7.14 -19.25 2.43
CA VAL A 204 7.01 -19.02 3.87
C VAL A 204 5.55 -18.85 4.28
N LYS A 205 4.75 -18.13 3.49
CA LYS A 205 3.34 -17.93 3.81
C LYS A 205 2.54 -19.23 3.76
N GLU A 206 2.73 -20.05 2.73
CA GLU A 206 1.99 -21.31 2.59
C GLU A 206 2.56 -22.44 3.44
N LEU A 207 3.88 -22.64 3.45
CA LEU A 207 4.50 -23.80 4.12
C LEU A 207 4.73 -23.60 5.62
N ILE A 208 4.84 -22.35 6.10
CA ILE A 208 5.09 -22.04 7.51
C ILE A 208 3.82 -21.47 8.16
N ASN A 209 3.30 -20.35 7.65
CA ASN A 209 2.20 -19.63 8.31
C ASN A 209 0.83 -20.32 8.13
N ASN A 210 0.52 -20.83 6.94
CA ASN A 210 -0.74 -21.53 6.66
C ASN A 210 -0.69 -23.03 6.97
N ASN A 211 0.50 -23.58 7.23
CA ASN A 211 0.64 -25.02 7.46
C ASN A 211 0.02 -25.43 8.81
N PRO A 212 -1.00 -26.30 8.81
CA PRO A 212 -1.74 -26.67 10.03
C PRO A 212 -0.87 -27.37 11.08
N ARG A 213 0.29 -27.92 10.71
CA ARG A 213 1.22 -28.57 11.64
C ARG A 213 2.14 -27.59 12.38
N ILE A 214 2.45 -26.44 11.77
CA ILE A 214 3.43 -25.46 12.28
C ILE A 214 2.71 -24.28 12.93
N LYS A 215 1.56 -23.87 12.38
CA LYS A 215 0.69 -22.82 12.92
C LYS A 215 0.45 -22.91 14.43
N PRO A 216 0.10 -24.07 15.04
CA PRO A 216 -0.13 -24.15 16.50
C PRO A 216 1.15 -24.00 17.35
N LYS A 217 2.34 -24.16 16.74
CA LYS A 217 3.62 -23.97 17.44
C LYS A 217 4.11 -22.51 17.40
N LEU A 218 3.57 -21.71 16.48
CA LEU A 218 3.93 -20.31 16.30
C LEU A 218 3.00 -19.42 17.13
N LYS A 219 3.57 -18.71 18.10
CA LYS A 219 2.83 -17.72 18.92
C LYS A 219 2.44 -16.47 18.12
N MET A 220 3.19 -16.17 17.07
CA MET A 220 2.97 -15.07 16.14
C MET A 220 3.32 -15.51 14.71
N PRO A 221 2.61 -15.01 13.68
CA PRO A 221 2.98 -15.27 12.30
C PRO A 221 4.35 -14.65 12.01
N VAL A 222 5.15 -15.33 11.18
CA VAL A 222 6.48 -14.84 10.81
C VAL A 222 6.32 -13.60 9.92
N PRO A 223 6.92 -12.45 10.27
CA PRO A 223 6.84 -11.22 9.48
C PRO A 223 7.79 -11.28 8.27
N ILE A 224 7.53 -12.20 7.35
CA ILE A 224 8.40 -12.47 6.20
C ILE A 224 8.57 -11.25 5.28
N GLU A 225 7.55 -10.40 5.17
CA GLU A 225 7.58 -9.18 4.38
C GLU A 225 8.74 -8.27 4.81
N LEU A 226 8.92 -8.06 6.12
CA LEU A 226 10.01 -7.25 6.65
C LEU A 226 11.37 -7.94 6.46
N ILE A 227 11.44 -9.24 6.70
CA ILE A 227 12.69 -10.01 6.54
C ILE A 227 13.18 -9.93 5.10
N VAL A 228 12.28 -10.11 4.13
CA VAL A 228 12.59 -9.99 2.70
C VAL A 228 13.06 -8.58 2.34
N VAL A 229 12.43 -7.54 2.92
CA VAL A 229 12.86 -6.15 2.70
C VAL A 229 14.26 -5.91 3.29
N ILE A 230 14.54 -6.33 4.52
CA ILE A 230 15.86 -6.17 5.14
C ILE A 230 16.94 -6.90 4.34
N ILE A 231 16.72 -8.18 4.02
CA ILE A 231 17.67 -8.98 3.25
C ILE A 231 17.83 -8.40 1.84
N GLY A 232 16.73 -7.98 1.20
CA GLY A 232 16.75 -7.35 -0.11
C GLY A 232 17.56 -6.06 -0.13
N THR A 233 17.40 -5.19 0.87
CA THR A 233 18.18 -3.97 1.02
C THR A 233 19.66 -4.28 1.22
N LEU A 234 20.01 -5.24 2.09
CA LEU A 234 21.40 -5.64 2.31
C LEU A 234 22.04 -6.19 1.03
N VAL A 235 21.36 -7.10 0.33
CA VAL A 235 21.84 -7.67 -0.93
C VAL A 235 21.99 -6.58 -2.00
N SER A 236 21.06 -5.63 -2.07
CA SER A 236 21.12 -4.51 -3.01
C SER A 236 22.33 -3.61 -2.75
N GLU A 237 22.63 -3.32 -1.48
CA GLU A 237 23.77 -2.50 -1.07
C GLU A 237 25.11 -3.22 -1.34
N PHE A 238 25.25 -4.46 -0.88
CA PHE A 238 26.49 -5.21 -1.07
C PHE A 238 26.79 -5.55 -2.53
N SER A 239 25.75 -5.80 -3.34
CA SER A 239 25.90 -6.14 -4.76
C SER A 239 25.86 -4.91 -5.67
N ARG A 240 25.67 -3.70 -5.12
CA ARG A 240 25.53 -2.42 -5.84
C ARG A 240 24.59 -2.52 -7.04
N LEU A 241 23.40 -3.08 -6.82
CA LEU A 241 22.46 -3.41 -7.90
C LEU A 241 22.02 -2.17 -8.69
N ASN A 242 21.98 -1.00 -8.04
CA ASN A 242 21.66 0.26 -8.71
C ASN A 242 22.80 0.69 -9.67
N GLU A 243 24.05 0.69 -9.21
CA GLU A 243 25.20 1.14 -10.02
C GLU A 243 25.51 0.18 -11.18
N VAL A 244 25.41 -1.13 -10.95
CA VAL A 244 25.87 -2.15 -11.91
C VAL A 244 24.75 -2.59 -12.87
N TYR A 245 23.51 -2.66 -12.37
CA TYR A 245 22.39 -3.22 -13.12
C TYR A 245 21.25 -2.24 -13.35
N ASP A 246 21.38 -0.96 -12.98
CA ASP A 246 20.36 0.09 -13.15
C ASP A 246 18.99 -0.31 -12.57
N VAL A 247 19.01 -0.96 -11.40
CA VAL A 247 17.79 -1.32 -10.68
C VAL A 247 17.27 -0.09 -9.94
N ASN A 248 16.00 0.25 -10.17
CA ASN A 248 15.32 1.35 -9.48
C ASN A 248 15.32 1.15 -7.95
N ILE A 249 15.80 2.14 -7.22
CA ILE A 249 15.83 2.16 -5.75
C ILE A 249 14.81 3.15 -5.18
N VAL A 250 14.48 2.97 -3.90
CA VAL A 250 13.53 3.82 -3.16
C VAL A 250 14.07 5.25 -2.97
N GLY A 251 15.40 5.41 -2.97
CA GLY A 251 16.07 6.70 -2.77
C GLY A 251 16.11 7.13 -1.31
N ASP A 252 16.52 8.38 -1.06
CA ASP A 252 16.61 8.94 0.28
C ASP A 252 15.22 9.17 0.89
N VAL A 253 15.05 8.64 2.09
CA VAL A 253 13.86 8.83 2.92
C VAL A 253 14.22 9.88 3.98
N PRO A 254 13.66 11.11 3.93
CA PRO A 254 13.92 12.12 4.94
C PRO A 254 13.59 11.58 6.34
N VAL A 255 14.57 11.70 7.24
CA VAL A 255 14.39 11.45 8.67
C VAL A 255 13.70 12.71 9.20
N GLY A 256 12.41 12.57 9.55
CA GLY A 256 11.51 13.68 9.86
C GLY A 256 11.96 14.61 10.98
#